data_AF-A0A193CD93-F1
#
_entry.id   AF-A0A193CD93-F1
#
_cell.length_a   1.000
_cell.length_b   1.000
_cell.length_c   1.000
_cell.angle_alpha   90.00
_cell.angle_beta   90.00
_cell.angle_gamma   90.00
#
_symmetry.space_group_name_H-M   'P 1'
#
loop_
_entity.id
_entity.type
_entity.pdbx_description
1 polymer ?
#
loop_
_entity_poly.entity_id
_entity_poly.type
_entity_poly.pdbx_seq_one_letter_code
_entity_poly.pdbx_strand_id
1 'polypeptide(L)'
;MPEENSPETPETGGEQSSAERPEGGLEPQGARPAEPVVTGKERQGMFGVHGTGDTSGYGGVRLPAYSPPPAERPYGGWFDEFADEFYAALADNKVPASAVLQTTVDRGEITFYVAREYLVEIAKVLRDDTGLRFELLSSVSGVDYGVDVPQRLHSVYHFTSMTYRRRIRLEVTLDIEDPHVPSLVGVYPTADWQEREAYDMFGIVYDGHPALTRILMPDDWDGHPQRKDYPLGGIPVEYKGAEIPPPDQRRSYS
;
A
#
# COMPACT_ATOMS: atom_id res chain seq x y z
N MET A 1 -1.84 -81.24 10.13
CA MET A 1 -0.67 -80.50 9.62
C MET A 1 -1.20 -79.18 9.08
N PRO A 2 -1.08 -78.06 9.81
CA PRO A 2 -1.54 -76.76 9.33
C PRO A 2 -0.47 -76.14 8.42
N GLU A 3 -0.87 -75.69 7.23
CA GLU A 3 -0.05 -74.87 6.35
C GLU A 3 0.05 -73.44 6.92
N GLU A 4 1.28 -72.94 6.90
CA GLU A 4 1.74 -71.68 7.49
C GLU A 4 1.39 -70.52 6.56
N ASN A 5 0.43 -69.69 6.95
CA ASN A 5 -0.02 -68.54 6.17
C ASN A 5 1.00 -67.40 6.30
N SER A 6 1.84 -67.20 5.29
CA SER A 6 2.80 -66.08 5.23
C SER A 6 2.08 -64.77 4.91
N PRO A 7 2.42 -63.64 5.53
CA PRO A 7 1.75 -62.36 5.25
C PRO A 7 2.22 -61.80 3.91
N GLU A 8 1.33 -61.77 2.90
CA GLU A 8 1.54 -60.98 1.69
C GLU A 8 1.65 -59.49 2.05
N THR A 9 2.78 -58.88 1.71
CA THR A 9 2.95 -57.44 1.80
C THR A 9 2.21 -56.81 0.61
N PRO A 10 1.35 -55.79 0.80
CA PRO A 10 0.59 -55.23 -0.30
C PRO A 10 1.52 -54.57 -1.32
N GLU A 11 1.39 -54.95 -2.60
CA GLU A 11 2.16 -54.36 -3.70
C GLU A 11 1.74 -52.90 -3.94
N THR A 12 2.73 -52.00 -4.08
CA THR A 12 2.48 -50.59 -4.35
C THR A 12 2.15 -50.36 -5.83
N GLY A 13 0.88 -50.00 -6.09
CA GLY A 13 0.39 -49.20 -7.22
C GLY A 13 0.83 -49.59 -8.64
N GLY A 14 -0.08 -50.18 -9.43
CA GLY A 14 0.13 -50.42 -10.87
C GLY A 14 0.16 -49.14 -11.73
N GLU A 15 0.19 -49.29 -13.06
CA GLU A 15 0.48 -48.29 -14.13
C GLU A 15 -0.43 -47.03 -14.18
N GLN A 16 -1.21 -46.74 -13.13
CA GLN A 16 -1.94 -45.48 -12.93
C GLN A 16 -1.78 -44.93 -11.49
N SER A 17 -0.78 -45.43 -10.76
CA SER A 17 -0.42 -44.94 -9.43
C SER A 17 -0.03 -43.47 -9.50
N SER A 18 -0.55 -42.67 -8.58
CA SER A 18 -0.25 -41.23 -8.46
C SER A 18 1.24 -40.91 -8.25
N ALA A 19 2.07 -41.92 -7.99
CA ALA A 19 3.53 -41.80 -7.90
C ALA A 19 4.25 -41.70 -9.27
N GLU A 20 3.60 -42.05 -10.39
CA GLU A 20 4.20 -42.03 -11.73
C GLU A 20 3.75 -40.83 -12.59
N ARG A 21 2.99 -39.87 -12.04
CA ARG A 21 2.72 -38.63 -12.77
C ARG A 21 4.01 -37.81 -12.88
N PRO A 22 4.35 -37.28 -14.07
CA PRO A 22 5.45 -36.32 -14.18
C PRO A 22 5.18 -35.14 -13.24
N GLU A 23 6.18 -34.73 -12.47
CA GLU A 23 6.11 -33.59 -11.53
C GLU A 23 5.88 -32.23 -12.22
N GLY A 24 5.78 -32.21 -13.55
CA GLY A 24 5.45 -31.03 -14.32
C GLY A 24 3.97 -30.95 -14.62
N GLY A 25 3.25 -30.07 -13.93
CA GLY A 25 1.95 -29.61 -14.42
C GLY A 25 0.88 -29.36 -13.38
N LEU A 26 1.18 -28.59 -12.33
CA LEU A 26 0.17 -27.84 -11.58
C LEU A 26 0.68 -26.42 -11.32
N GLU A 27 1.18 -25.75 -12.37
CA GLU A 27 1.19 -24.30 -12.32
C GLU A 27 -0.24 -23.82 -12.57
N PRO A 28 -0.84 -23.02 -11.67
CA PRO A 28 -2.14 -22.44 -11.90
C PRO A 28 -2.09 -21.64 -13.21
N GLN A 29 -2.79 -22.12 -14.24
CA GLN A 29 -3.02 -21.34 -15.46
C GLN A 29 -4.04 -20.25 -15.15
N GLY A 30 -3.53 -19.15 -14.60
CA GLY A 30 -4.18 -17.86 -14.50
C GLY A 30 -3.15 -16.79 -14.81
N ALA A 31 -3.60 -15.57 -15.11
CA ALA A 31 -2.71 -14.42 -15.06
C ALA A 31 -1.99 -14.47 -13.71
N ARG A 32 -0.64 -14.40 -13.71
CA ARG A 32 0.10 -14.18 -12.47
C ARG A 32 -0.62 -13.02 -11.77
N PRO A 33 -1.13 -13.18 -10.54
CA PRO A 33 -1.61 -12.03 -9.80
C PRO A 33 -0.45 -11.03 -9.79
N ALA A 34 -0.77 -9.75 -10.03
CA ALA A 34 0.21 -8.68 -9.82
C ALA A 34 0.88 -8.96 -8.47
N GLU A 35 2.21 -8.86 -8.41
CA GLU A 35 2.93 -9.09 -7.15
C GLU A 35 2.23 -8.27 -6.06
N PRO A 36 1.87 -8.88 -4.93
CA PRO A 36 1.07 -8.22 -3.92
C PRO A 36 1.78 -6.95 -3.50
N VAL A 37 1.02 -5.87 -3.33
CA VAL A 37 1.57 -4.58 -2.94
C VAL A 37 2.22 -4.73 -1.57
N VAL A 38 3.55 -4.76 -1.51
CA VAL A 38 4.29 -5.00 -0.26
C VAL A 38 4.43 -3.69 0.50
N THR A 39 3.60 -3.49 1.52
CA THR A 39 3.63 -2.29 2.35
C THR A 39 4.21 -2.55 3.73
N GLY A 40 5.49 -2.88 3.83
CA GLY A 40 6.13 -2.84 5.15
C GLY A 40 7.43 -3.62 5.29
N LYS A 41 8.00 -3.50 6.48
CA LYS A 41 9.21 -4.17 6.92
C LYS A 41 8.89 -5.10 8.10
N GLU A 42 9.46 -6.31 8.10
CA GLU A 42 9.44 -7.18 9.28
C GLU A 42 10.23 -6.49 10.40
N ARG A 43 9.59 -6.27 11.55
CA ARG A 43 10.22 -5.66 12.73
C ARG A 43 10.44 -6.71 13.80
N GLN A 44 11.66 -6.82 14.29
CA GLN A 44 11.98 -7.64 15.46
C GLN A 44 12.13 -6.76 16.70
N GLY A 45 11.43 -7.12 17.77
CA GLY A 45 11.35 -6.36 19.01
C GLY A 45 10.33 -5.21 18.94
N MET A 46 9.81 -4.80 20.10
CA MET A 46 8.88 -3.67 20.21
C MET A 46 9.62 -2.32 20.32
N PHE A 47 10.86 -2.33 20.86
CA PHE A 47 11.58 -1.12 21.26
C PHE A 47 12.94 -0.92 20.56
N GLY A 48 13.28 -1.75 19.57
CA GLY A 48 14.51 -1.62 18.79
C GLY A 48 15.82 -1.89 19.57
N VAL A 49 15.72 -2.39 20.81
CA VAL A 49 16.88 -2.84 21.59
C VAL A 49 17.16 -4.30 21.26
N HIS A 50 18.41 -4.63 20.96
CA HIS A 50 18.83 -5.97 20.56
C HIS A 50 19.91 -6.51 21.51
N GLY A 51 19.94 -7.84 21.69
CA GLY A 51 20.98 -8.53 22.45
C GLY A 51 20.69 -8.67 23.96
N THR A 52 21.74 -8.90 24.74
CA THR A 52 21.68 -9.27 26.17
C THR A 52 21.26 -8.13 27.09
N GLY A 53 21.20 -6.89 26.59
CA GLY A 53 20.76 -5.70 27.33
C GLY A 53 19.28 -5.37 27.18
N ASP A 54 18.51 -6.13 26.38
CA ASP A 54 17.07 -5.93 26.26
C ASP A 54 16.33 -6.50 27.48
N THR A 55 15.92 -5.64 28.40
CA THR A 55 15.09 -5.99 29.57
C THR A 55 13.59 -5.88 29.30
N SER A 56 13.19 -5.47 28.09
CA SER A 56 11.77 -5.27 27.76
C SER A 56 11.00 -6.59 27.71
N GLY A 57 11.68 -7.72 27.47
CA GLY A 57 11.06 -9.02 27.26
C GLY A 57 10.40 -9.18 25.88
N TYR A 58 10.47 -8.16 25.02
CA TYR A 58 9.87 -8.16 23.69
C TYR A 58 10.87 -8.47 22.56
N GLY A 59 12.16 -8.67 22.81
CA GLY A 59 13.18 -8.92 21.78
C GLY A 59 12.97 -10.14 20.88
N GLY A 60 12.13 -11.10 21.30
CA GLY A 60 11.71 -12.24 20.48
C GLY A 60 10.50 -11.99 19.58
N VAL A 61 9.78 -10.88 19.77
CA VAL A 61 8.57 -10.57 19.00
C VAL A 61 8.96 -10.18 17.58
N ARG A 62 8.48 -10.93 16.59
CA ARG A 62 8.56 -10.54 15.18
C ARG A 62 7.19 -10.05 14.73
N LEU A 63 7.12 -8.79 14.35
CA LEU A 63 5.97 -8.20 13.67
C LEU A 63 6.26 -8.32 12.17
N PRO A 64 5.47 -9.08 11.40
CA PRO A 64 5.67 -9.17 9.96
C PRO A 64 5.52 -7.80 9.30
N ALA A 65 6.15 -7.62 8.13
CA ALA A 65 5.82 -6.53 7.22
C ALA A 65 4.30 -6.54 6.97
N TYR A 66 3.59 -5.52 7.44
CA TYR A 66 2.14 -5.49 7.31
C TYR A 66 1.73 -4.96 5.93
N SER A 67 1.78 -5.84 4.93
CA SER A 67 0.90 -5.70 3.78
C SER A 67 -0.44 -6.34 4.09
N PRO A 68 -1.55 -5.60 4.03
CA PRO A 68 -2.85 -6.24 4.04
C PRO A 68 -2.93 -7.24 2.88
N PRO A 69 -3.23 -8.52 3.13
CA PRO A 69 -3.36 -9.48 2.06
C PRO A 69 -4.49 -9.07 1.10
N PRO A 70 -4.44 -9.51 -0.17
CA PRO A 70 -5.59 -9.42 -1.05
C PRO A 70 -6.80 -10.07 -0.38
N ALA A 71 -7.93 -9.37 -0.37
CA ALA A 71 -9.18 -9.91 0.15
C ALA A 71 -9.78 -10.90 -0.86
N GLU A 72 -10.29 -12.01 -0.35
CA GLU A 72 -11.09 -12.95 -1.13
C GLU A 72 -12.57 -12.60 -0.99
N ARG A 73 -13.34 -12.82 -2.06
CA ARG A 73 -14.79 -12.67 -2.02
C ARG A 73 -15.41 -13.85 -1.24
N PRO A 74 -16.50 -13.64 -0.47
CA PRO A 74 -17.20 -12.37 -0.28
C PRO A 74 -16.47 -11.41 0.68
N TYR A 75 -16.44 -10.13 0.33
CA TYR A 75 -15.83 -9.05 1.11
C TYR A 75 -16.64 -8.70 2.37
N GLY A 76 -17.96 -8.90 2.31
CA GLY A 76 -18.88 -8.67 3.42
C GLY A 76 -19.56 -7.29 3.41
N GLY A 77 -20.73 -7.23 4.03
CA GLY A 77 -21.53 -6.01 4.11
C GLY A 77 -22.02 -5.54 2.74
N TRP A 78 -21.82 -4.25 2.44
CA TRP A 78 -22.18 -3.66 1.15
C TRP A 78 -21.03 -3.69 0.13
N PHE A 79 -19.85 -4.22 0.51
CA PHE A 79 -18.65 -4.16 -0.31
C PHE A 79 -18.73 -5.03 -1.56
N ASP A 80 -19.39 -6.19 -1.50
CA ASP A 80 -19.55 -7.05 -2.68
C ASP A 80 -20.43 -6.39 -3.74
N GLU A 81 -21.58 -5.85 -3.34
CA GLU A 81 -22.49 -5.11 -4.23
C GLU A 81 -21.79 -3.89 -4.83
N PHE A 82 -21.08 -3.11 -4.01
CA PHE A 82 -20.31 -1.98 -4.50
C PHE A 82 -19.19 -2.39 -5.43
N ALA A 83 -18.45 -3.47 -5.14
CA ALA A 83 -17.38 -3.93 -6.01
C ALA A 83 -17.93 -4.34 -7.38
N ASP A 84 -19.07 -5.04 -7.41
CA ASP A 84 -19.73 -5.42 -8.67
C ASP A 84 -20.17 -4.20 -9.48
N GLU A 85 -20.81 -3.23 -8.83
CA GLU A 85 -21.22 -1.97 -9.44
C GLU A 85 -20.01 -1.15 -9.92
N PHE A 86 -18.94 -1.10 -9.13
CA PHE A 86 -17.70 -0.41 -9.45
C PHE A 86 -17.04 -1.02 -10.68
N TYR A 87 -16.84 -2.34 -10.72
CA TYR A 87 -16.25 -3.00 -11.89
C TYR A 87 -17.13 -2.88 -13.14
N ALA A 88 -18.46 -2.90 -12.99
CA ALA A 88 -19.38 -2.64 -14.10
C ALA A 88 -19.22 -1.21 -14.65
N ALA A 89 -19.20 -0.21 -13.77
CA ALA A 89 -19.02 1.18 -14.15
C ALA A 89 -17.64 1.45 -14.79
N LEU A 90 -16.58 0.78 -14.32
CA LEU A 90 -15.26 0.83 -14.96
C LEU A 90 -15.30 0.27 -16.38
N ALA A 91 -15.95 -0.88 -16.58
CA ALA A 91 -16.08 -1.50 -17.89
C ALA A 91 -16.85 -0.61 -18.88
N ASP A 92 -17.94 0.02 -18.43
CA ASP A 92 -18.73 0.96 -19.24
C ASP A 92 -17.92 2.19 -19.67
N ASN A 93 -16.99 2.63 -18.84
CA ASN A 93 -16.08 3.75 -19.10
C ASN A 93 -14.76 3.33 -19.75
N LYS A 94 -14.65 2.08 -20.22
CA LYS A 94 -13.47 1.51 -20.91
C LYS A 94 -12.20 1.50 -20.07
N VAL A 95 -12.32 1.49 -18.74
CA VAL A 95 -11.21 1.26 -17.83
C VAL A 95 -11.05 -0.25 -17.65
N PRO A 96 -9.87 -0.83 -17.93
CA PRO A 96 -9.69 -2.27 -17.81
C PRO A 96 -9.73 -2.70 -16.33
N ALA A 97 -10.24 -3.90 -16.05
CA ALA A 97 -10.25 -4.44 -14.68
C ALA A 97 -8.82 -4.59 -14.10
N SER A 98 -7.81 -4.74 -14.96
CA SER A 98 -6.39 -4.74 -14.57
C SER A 98 -5.89 -3.39 -14.05
N ALA A 99 -6.67 -2.31 -14.14
CA ALA A 99 -6.36 -1.04 -13.50
C ALA A 99 -6.45 -1.14 -11.97
N VAL A 100 -7.22 -2.09 -11.44
CA VAL A 100 -7.23 -2.44 -10.01
C VAL A 100 -6.25 -3.60 -9.81
N LEU A 101 -5.13 -3.31 -9.17
CA LEU A 101 -4.04 -4.25 -8.92
C LEU A 101 -4.40 -5.22 -7.79
N GLN A 102 -5.02 -4.69 -6.74
CA GLN A 102 -5.38 -5.45 -5.55
C GLN A 102 -6.57 -4.81 -4.85
N THR A 103 -7.45 -5.65 -4.28
CA THR A 103 -8.51 -5.21 -3.38
C THR A 103 -8.25 -5.80 -2.00
N THR A 104 -8.34 -4.97 -0.98
CA THR A 104 -8.11 -5.36 0.41
C THR A 104 -9.27 -4.88 1.26
N VAL A 105 -9.68 -5.70 2.22
CA VAL A 105 -10.62 -5.31 3.27
C VAL A 105 -9.94 -5.52 4.61
N ASP A 106 -9.79 -4.45 5.37
CA ASP A 106 -9.23 -4.49 6.72
C ASP A 106 -10.06 -3.64 7.67
N ARG A 107 -10.37 -4.19 8.85
CA ARG A 107 -11.15 -3.52 9.92
C ARG A 107 -12.45 -2.83 9.46
N GLY A 108 -13.09 -3.35 8.42
CA GLY A 108 -14.34 -2.79 7.88
C GLY A 108 -14.14 -1.60 6.95
N GLU A 109 -12.95 -1.40 6.39
CA GLU A 109 -12.66 -0.48 5.30
C GLU A 109 -12.18 -1.26 4.08
N ILE A 110 -12.66 -0.86 2.89
CA ILE A 110 -12.22 -1.41 1.61
C ILE A 110 -11.23 -0.46 0.93
N THR A 111 -10.11 -1.02 0.48
CA THR A 111 -9.04 -0.32 -0.24
C THR A 111 -8.82 -0.97 -1.59
N PHE A 112 -8.78 -0.16 -2.64
CA PHE A 112 -8.39 -0.58 -3.97
C PHE A 112 -7.03 0.00 -4.32
N TYR A 113 -6.07 -0.87 -4.56
CA TYR A 113 -4.78 -0.50 -5.12
C TYR A 113 -4.96 -0.32 -6.62
N VAL A 114 -4.68 0.88 -7.13
CA VAL A 114 -4.94 1.23 -8.52
C VAL A 114 -3.68 1.68 -9.23
N ALA A 115 -3.59 1.33 -10.51
CA ALA A 115 -2.53 1.80 -11.38
C ALA A 115 -2.68 3.32 -11.62
N ARG A 116 -1.59 4.06 -11.45
CA ARG A 116 -1.59 5.54 -11.51
C ARG A 116 -2.13 6.09 -12.82
N GLU A 117 -1.97 5.36 -13.92
CA GLU A 117 -2.38 5.76 -15.27
C GLU A 117 -3.90 5.89 -15.43
N TYR A 118 -4.68 5.18 -14.60
CA TYR A 118 -6.14 5.18 -14.65
C TYR A 118 -6.77 5.92 -13.47
N LEU A 119 -5.97 6.53 -12.60
CA LEU A 119 -6.47 7.17 -11.38
C LEU A 119 -7.53 8.24 -11.67
N VAL A 120 -7.29 9.09 -12.68
CA VAL A 120 -8.20 10.20 -13.04
C VAL A 120 -9.52 9.67 -13.59
N GLU A 121 -9.46 8.65 -14.45
CA GLU A 121 -10.62 7.98 -15.03
C GLU A 121 -11.44 7.30 -13.95
N ILE A 122 -10.80 6.53 -13.06
CA ILE A 122 -11.46 5.88 -11.93
C ILE A 122 -12.13 6.92 -11.02
N ALA A 123 -11.44 8.02 -10.70
CA ALA A 123 -11.98 9.09 -9.87
C ALA A 123 -13.20 9.77 -10.51
N LYS A 124 -13.21 9.96 -11.83
CA LYS A 124 -14.38 10.46 -12.58
C LYS A 124 -15.55 9.47 -12.52
N VAL A 125 -15.29 8.18 -12.74
CA VAL A 125 -16.32 7.14 -12.65
C VAL A 125 -16.96 7.12 -11.26
N LEU A 126 -16.13 7.13 -10.21
CA LEU A 126 -16.61 7.18 -8.83
C LEU A 126 -17.51 8.40 -8.55
N ARG A 127 -17.18 9.55 -9.15
CA ARG A 127 -17.94 10.80 -8.99
C ARG A 127 -19.25 10.80 -9.77
N ASP A 128 -19.18 10.45 -11.05
CA ASP A 128 -20.22 10.71 -12.04
C ASP A 128 -21.24 9.57 -12.16
N ASP A 129 -20.85 8.34 -11.81
CA ASP A 129 -21.76 7.20 -11.86
C ASP A 129 -22.88 7.34 -10.82
N THR A 130 -24.12 7.11 -11.26
CA THR A 130 -25.30 7.33 -10.44
C THR A 130 -25.45 6.32 -9.30
N GLY A 131 -24.83 5.15 -9.41
CA GLY A 131 -24.82 4.07 -8.44
C GLY A 131 -23.69 4.18 -7.40
N LEU A 132 -22.56 4.78 -7.80
CA LEU A 132 -21.41 4.98 -6.92
C LEU A 132 -21.49 6.30 -6.12
N ARG A 133 -21.71 7.42 -6.81
CA ARG A 133 -21.81 8.80 -6.29
C ARG A 133 -20.88 9.11 -5.12
N PHE A 134 -19.58 9.16 -5.36
CA PHE A 134 -18.62 9.68 -4.40
C PHE A 134 -18.46 11.18 -4.61
N GLU A 135 -19.25 11.99 -3.88
CA GLU A 135 -19.26 13.43 -4.09
C GLU A 135 -18.11 14.14 -3.37
N LEU A 136 -17.54 13.50 -2.34
CA LEU A 136 -16.50 14.09 -1.50
C LEU A 136 -15.19 13.29 -1.57
N LEU A 137 -14.11 13.93 -1.98
CA LEU A 137 -12.76 13.51 -1.66
C LEU A 137 -12.38 14.10 -0.30
N SER A 138 -12.37 13.24 0.72
CA SER A 138 -12.20 13.60 2.13
C SER A 138 -10.74 13.93 2.47
N SER A 139 -9.80 13.11 2.00
CA SER A 139 -8.38 13.33 2.23
C SER A 139 -7.50 12.67 1.16
N VAL A 140 -6.37 13.32 0.85
CA VAL A 140 -5.22 12.77 0.13
C VAL A 140 -4.05 12.79 1.10
N SER A 141 -3.34 11.68 1.22
CA SER A 141 -2.19 11.57 2.11
C SER A 141 -1.08 10.75 1.48
N GLY A 142 0.16 11.19 1.66
CA GLY A 142 1.33 10.39 1.36
C GLY A 142 1.67 9.41 2.49
N VAL A 143 2.22 8.26 2.15
CA VAL A 143 2.79 7.30 3.10
C VAL A 143 4.14 6.82 2.56
N ASP A 144 5.14 6.72 3.45
CA ASP A 144 6.43 6.09 3.16
C ASP A 144 6.60 4.85 4.06
N TYR A 145 6.59 3.66 3.45
CA TYR A 145 6.75 2.37 4.10
C TYR A 145 8.21 2.00 4.43
N GLY A 146 9.18 2.82 4.01
CA GLY A 146 10.59 2.69 4.39
C GLY A 146 11.52 2.28 3.25
N VAL A 147 12.82 2.51 3.45
CA VAL A 147 13.87 2.40 2.42
C VAL A 147 14.08 1.01 1.83
N ASP A 148 13.72 -0.04 2.57
CA ASP A 148 13.92 -1.44 2.14
C ASP A 148 12.70 -2.00 1.38
N VAL A 149 11.67 -1.18 1.15
CA VAL A 149 10.43 -1.56 0.47
C VAL A 149 10.51 -1.14 -1.01
N PRO A 150 10.30 -2.04 -1.98
CA PRO A 150 10.40 -1.70 -3.41
C PRO A 150 9.44 -0.58 -3.84
N GLN A 151 8.19 -0.62 -3.38
CA GLN A 151 7.18 0.40 -3.63
C GLN A 151 6.90 1.15 -2.32
N ARG A 152 7.87 1.95 -1.86
CA ARG A 152 7.77 2.54 -0.53
C ARG A 152 6.81 3.71 -0.44
N LEU A 153 6.64 4.48 -1.53
CA LEU A 153 5.82 5.69 -1.53
C LEU A 153 4.41 5.37 -2.00
N HIS A 154 3.42 5.84 -1.24
CA HIS A 154 2.01 5.61 -1.54
C HIS A 154 1.25 6.93 -1.48
N SER A 155 0.41 7.17 -2.47
CA SER A 155 -0.60 8.24 -2.42
C SER A 155 -1.96 7.62 -2.13
N VAL A 156 -2.54 7.96 -0.99
CA VAL A 156 -3.79 7.38 -0.48
C VAL A 156 -4.91 8.41 -0.59
N TYR A 157 -6.01 8.03 -1.20
CA TYR A 157 -7.17 8.87 -1.45
C TYR A 157 -8.40 8.30 -0.73
N HIS A 158 -9.04 9.10 0.09
CA HIS A 158 -10.24 8.72 0.82
C HIS A 158 -11.47 9.37 0.19
N PHE A 159 -12.35 8.55 -0.37
CA PHE A 159 -13.60 9.01 -0.96
C PHE A 159 -14.77 8.75 -0.01
N THR A 160 -15.75 9.64 -0.02
CA THR A 160 -16.99 9.50 0.74
C THR A 160 -18.18 9.82 -0.13
N SER A 161 -19.10 8.87 -0.22
CA SER A 161 -20.43 9.07 -0.78
C SER A 161 -21.37 9.55 0.31
N MET A 162 -21.91 10.75 0.17
CA MET A 162 -22.94 11.29 1.06
C MET A 162 -24.30 10.70 0.73
N THR A 163 -24.58 10.44 -0.54
CA THR A 163 -25.84 9.82 -0.97
C THR A 163 -26.02 8.44 -0.34
N TYR A 164 -24.99 7.58 -0.43
CA TYR A 164 -25.06 6.20 0.05
C TYR A 164 -24.45 6.00 1.45
N ARG A 165 -23.84 7.03 2.05
CA ARG A 165 -23.11 6.97 3.32
C ARG A 165 -22.00 5.91 3.32
N ARG A 166 -21.30 5.81 2.20
CA ARG A 166 -20.23 4.84 1.93
C ARG A 166 -18.87 5.52 1.95
N ARG A 167 -17.83 4.80 2.38
CA ARG A 167 -16.43 5.25 2.36
C ARG A 167 -15.57 4.18 1.72
N ILE A 168 -14.67 4.60 0.85
CA ILE A 168 -13.69 3.73 0.20
C ILE A 168 -12.33 4.43 0.16
N ARG A 169 -11.28 3.64 -0.02
CA ARG A 169 -9.92 4.13 -0.20
C ARG A 169 -9.39 3.69 -1.55
N LEU A 170 -8.79 4.62 -2.30
CA LEU A 170 -7.91 4.28 -3.41
C LEU A 170 -6.48 4.49 -2.98
N GLU A 171 -5.59 3.61 -3.39
CA GLU A 171 -4.18 3.68 -3.05
C GLU A 171 -3.35 3.48 -4.31
N VAL A 172 -2.43 4.41 -4.55
CA VAL A 172 -1.51 4.36 -5.69
C VAL A 172 -0.11 4.15 -5.14
N THR A 173 0.55 3.10 -5.61
CA THR A 173 1.93 2.79 -5.26
C THR A 173 2.87 3.50 -6.21
N LEU A 174 3.96 4.03 -5.67
CA LEU A 174 4.94 4.85 -6.38
C LEU A 174 6.36 4.42 -6.02
N ASP A 175 7.23 4.51 -7.01
CA ASP A 175 8.66 4.39 -6.81
C ASP A 175 9.22 5.73 -6.27
N ILE A 176 10.29 5.65 -5.48
CA ILE A 176 11.06 6.83 -5.05
C ILE A 176 11.80 7.48 -6.22
N GLU A 177 12.22 6.70 -7.22
CA GLU A 177 12.94 7.19 -8.39
C GLU A 177 12.02 7.91 -9.39
N ASP A 178 10.74 7.51 -9.42
CA ASP A 178 9.70 8.09 -10.27
C ASP A 178 8.40 8.35 -9.48
N PRO A 179 8.40 9.34 -8.54
CA PRO A 179 7.29 9.58 -7.63
C PRO A 179 6.17 10.42 -8.28
N HIS A 180 5.82 10.11 -9.54
CA HIS A 180 4.82 10.83 -10.33
C HIS A 180 3.45 10.15 -10.29
N VAL A 181 2.40 10.95 -10.07
CA VAL A 181 0.99 10.52 -10.10
C VAL A 181 0.12 11.62 -10.72
N PRO A 182 -0.93 11.31 -11.49
CA PRO A 182 -1.85 12.33 -11.99
C PRO A 182 -2.62 13.05 -10.88
N SER A 183 -2.76 14.37 -10.99
CA SER A 183 -3.55 15.20 -10.08
C SER A 183 -5.05 14.94 -10.22
N LEU A 184 -5.77 14.91 -9.09
CA LEU A 184 -7.22 14.82 -9.03
C LEU A 184 -7.91 16.18 -8.91
N VAL A 185 -7.19 17.31 -8.87
CA VAL A 185 -7.77 18.65 -8.73
C VAL A 185 -8.83 18.96 -9.78
N GLY A 186 -8.62 18.50 -11.02
CA GLY A 186 -9.60 18.67 -12.11
C GLY A 186 -10.91 17.91 -11.90
N VAL A 187 -10.93 16.89 -11.05
CA VAL A 187 -12.11 16.09 -10.70
C VAL A 187 -12.70 16.55 -9.37
N TYR A 188 -11.84 16.70 -8.36
CA TYR A 188 -12.15 17.12 -7.00
C TYR A 188 -11.27 18.33 -6.62
N PRO A 189 -11.82 19.56 -6.65
CA PRO A 189 -11.06 20.75 -6.28
C PRO A 189 -10.52 20.74 -4.85
N THR A 190 -11.08 19.90 -3.96
CA THR A 190 -10.61 19.73 -2.58
C THR A 190 -9.20 19.12 -2.51
N ALA A 191 -8.74 18.46 -3.58
CA ALA A 191 -7.43 17.82 -3.63
C ALA A 191 -6.26 18.82 -3.61
N ASP A 192 -6.46 20.09 -4.01
CA ASP A 192 -5.38 21.07 -4.25
C ASP A 192 -4.39 21.15 -3.07
N TRP A 193 -4.90 21.48 -1.89
CA TRP A 193 -4.06 21.64 -0.70
C TRP A 193 -3.44 20.33 -0.22
N GLN A 194 -4.15 19.21 -0.39
CA GLN A 194 -3.73 17.91 0.13
C GLN A 194 -2.65 17.29 -0.77
N GLU A 195 -2.75 17.47 -2.08
CA GLU A 195 -1.71 17.11 -3.05
C GLU A 195 -0.44 17.96 -2.83
N ARG A 196 -0.60 19.26 -2.54
CA ARG A 196 0.55 20.13 -2.17
C ARG A 196 1.20 19.72 -0.84
N GLU A 197 0.41 19.31 0.15
CA GLU A 197 0.93 18.77 1.42
C GLU A 197 1.76 17.51 1.19
N ALA A 198 1.22 16.56 0.40
CA ALA A 198 1.91 15.32 0.07
C ALA A 198 3.18 15.56 -0.76
N TYR A 199 3.17 16.54 -1.67
CA TYR A 199 4.37 16.99 -2.37
C TYR A 199 5.43 17.56 -1.41
N ASP A 200 5.05 18.44 -0.50
CA ASP A 200 6.01 19.07 0.41
C ASP A 200 6.62 18.04 1.39
N MET A 201 5.79 17.18 1.96
CA MET A 201 6.18 16.24 3.02
C MET A 201 6.80 14.94 2.52
N PHE A 202 6.36 14.42 1.37
CA PHE A 202 6.82 13.14 0.80
C PHE A 202 7.46 13.26 -0.57
N GLY A 203 7.38 14.41 -1.24
CA GLY A 203 7.95 14.61 -2.57
C GLY A 203 7.23 13.84 -3.68
N ILE A 204 5.94 13.57 -3.50
CA ILE A 204 5.09 12.99 -4.53
C ILE A 204 4.70 14.10 -5.51
N VAL A 205 5.01 13.92 -6.79
CA VAL A 205 4.75 14.90 -7.84
C VAL A 205 3.39 14.62 -8.46
N TYR A 206 2.47 15.58 -8.34
CA TYR A 206 1.12 15.50 -8.90
C TYR A 206 1.05 16.16 -10.27
N ASP A 207 1.07 15.36 -11.33
CA ASP A 207 1.09 15.84 -12.71
C ASP A 207 -0.25 16.49 -13.09
N GLY A 208 -0.18 17.70 -13.66
CA GLY A 208 -1.37 18.48 -14.03
C GLY A 208 -1.97 19.30 -12.89
N HIS A 209 -1.36 19.31 -11.70
CA HIS A 209 -1.78 20.18 -10.59
C HIS A 209 -1.56 21.67 -10.95
N PRO A 210 -2.53 22.57 -10.68
CA PRO A 210 -2.45 23.97 -11.13
C PRO A 210 -1.33 24.79 -10.48
N ALA A 211 -0.97 24.50 -9.22
CA ALA A 211 0.04 25.24 -8.47
C ALA A 211 0.81 24.34 -7.49
N LEU A 212 1.54 23.33 -8.01
CA LEU A 212 2.30 22.42 -7.17
C LEU A 212 3.53 23.13 -6.59
N THR A 213 3.40 23.58 -5.34
CA THR A 213 4.42 24.33 -4.60
C THR A 213 4.34 23.93 -3.13
N ARG A 214 5.47 24.09 -2.41
CA ARG A 214 5.53 23.87 -0.96
C ARG A 214 4.48 24.73 -0.24
N ILE A 215 3.95 24.21 0.88
CA ILE A 215 2.92 24.90 1.68
C ILE A 215 3.17 24.88 3.18
N LEU A 216 3.91 23.90 3.68
CA LEU A 216 4.20 23.71 5.09
C LEU A 216 5.65 24.09 5.41
N MET A 217 6.58 23.72 4.53
CA MET A 217 7.99 24.04 4.67
C MET A 217 8.33 25.36 3.99
N PRO A 218 9.37 26.08 4.47
CA PRO A 218 9.94 27.22 3.76
C PRO A 218 10.32 26.86 2.32
N ASP A 219 10.28 27.84 1.43
CA ASP A 219 10.57 27.65 0.00
C ASP A 219 12.00 27.15 -0.27
N ASP A 220 12.95 27.48 0.62
CA ASP A 220 14.36 27.11 0.58
C ASP A 220 14.68 25.78 1.29
N TRP A 221 13.66 25.07 1.77
CA TRP A 221 13.86 23.80 2.46
C TRP A 221 14.45 22.74 1.52
N ASP A 222 15.43 21.98 2.02
CA ASP A 222 16.00 20.83 1.30
C ASP A 222 15.39 19.51 1.79
N GLY A 223 14.91 18.71 0.84
CA GLY A 223 14.29 17.41 1.11
C GLY A 223 12.81 17.46 1.55
N HIS A 224 12.37 16.33 2.10
CA HIS A 224 10.97 15.98 2.40
C HIS A 224 10.86 15.34 3.79
N PRO A 225 10.43 16.09 4.83
CA PRO A 225 10.58 15.70 6.23
C PRO A 225 9.89 14.41 6.66
N GLN A 226 8.81 13.97 6.00
CA GLN A 226 8.07 12.77 6.41
C GLN A 226 8.58 11.47 5.76
N ARG A 227 9.57 11.56 4.87
CA ARG A 227 10.23 10.36 4.34
C ARG A 227 11.05 9.67 5.42
N LYS A 228 11.14 8.34 5.35
CA LYS A 228 11.82 7.53 6.36
C LYS A 228 13.35 7.52 6.23
N ASP A 229 13.88 8.00 5.10
CA ASP A 229 15.31 8.28 4.91
C ASP A 229 15.71 9.67 5.40
N TYR A 230 14.76 10.56 5.67
CA TYR A 230 15.04 11.89 6.17
C TYR A 230 15.57 11.81 7.62
N PRO A 231 16.75 12.39 7.92
CA PRO A 231 17.32 12.32 9.25
C PRO A 231 16.43 13.06 10.25
N LEU A 232 16.17 12.42 11.40
CA LEU A 232 15.37 13.02 12.49
C LEU A 232 16.11 14.16 13.23
N GLY A 233 17.28 14.59 12.73
CA GLY A 233 18.12 15.64 13.27
C GLY A 233 17.58 17.03 12.94
N GLY A 234 17.50 17.90 13.95
CA GLY A 234 16.95 19.25 13.81
C GLY A 234 17.69 20.11 12.79
N ILE A 235 17.08 21.20 12.37
CA ILE A 235 17.82 22.27 11.70
C ILE A 235 18.78 22.85 12.75
N PRO A 236 20.05 23.16 12.42
CA PRO A 236 20.84 24.02 13.27
C PRO A 236 20.08 25.33 13.46
N VAL A 237 19.65 25.59 14.69
CA VAL A 237 19.00 26.86 15.00
C VAL A 237 20.08 27.92 14.96
N GLU A 238 20.12 28.70 13.89
CA GLU A 238 20.98 29.86 13.77
C GLU A 238 20.42 30.98 14.65
N TYR A 239 20.98 31.11 15.86
CA TYR A 239 20.90 32.37 16.58
C TYR A 239 21.99 33.29 16.02
N LYS A 240 21.73 34.61 15.93
CA LYS A 240 22.76 35.58 15.57
C LYS A 240 23.99 35.40 16.49
N GLY A 241 25.08 34.85 15.94
CA GLY A 241 26.34 34.64 16.65
C GLY A 241 26.51 33.29 17.36
N ALA A 242 25.58 32.33 17.23
CA ALA A 242 25.75 30.98 17.77
C ALA A 242 25.07 29.93 16.89
N GLU A 243 25.84 28.90 16.52
CA GLU A 243 25.35 27.71 15.80
C GLU A 243 25.20 26.57 16.81
N ILE A 244 23.99 26.04 16.95
CA ILE A 244 23.74 24.86 17.78
C ILE A 244 23.62 23.66 16.83
N PRO A 245 24.60 22.75 16.80
CA PRO A 245 24.53 21.60 15.92
C PRO A 245 23.36 20.69 16.31
N PRO A 246 22.78 20.01 15.33
CA PRO A 246 21.63 19.15 15.56
C PRO A 246 22.01 17.92 16.40
N PRO A 247 21.04 17.28 17.09
CA PRO A 247 21.32 16.26 18.11
C PRO A 247 22.18 15.09 17.64
N ASP A 248 22.08 14.74 16.36
CA ASP A 248 22.87 13.73 15.63
C ASP A 248 24.35 14.12 15.45
N GLN A 249 24.67 15.42 15.49
CA GLN A 249 26.03 15.97 15.36
C GLN A 249 26.61 16.46 16.68
N ARG A 250 25.85 16.42 17.78
CA ARG A 250 26.36 16.78 19.11
C ARG A 250 27.34 15.71 19.58
N ARG A 251 28.45 16.15 20.21
CA ARG A 251 29.43 15.25 20.84
C ARG A 251 28.72 14.28 21.79
N SER A 252 28.70 13.00 21.43
CA SER A 252 28.38 11.92 22.35
C SER A 252 29.54 11.74 23.32
N TYR A 253 29.30 11.97 24.61
CA TYR A 253 30.24 11.54 25.64
C TYR A 253 30.06 10.03 25.82
N SER A 254 31.05 9.25 25.38
CA SER A 254 31.19 7.84 25.74
C SER A 254 31.67 7.69 27.18
#